data_AF-A0A2V1B6V1-F1
#
_entry.id   AF-A0A2V1B6V1-F1
#
_cell.length_a   1.000
_cell.length_b   1.000
_cell.length_c   1.000
_cell.angle_alpha   90.00
_cell.angle_beta   90.00
_cell.angle_gamma   90.00
#
_symmetry.space_group_name_H-M   'P 1'
#
loop_
_entity.id
_entity.type
_entity.pdbx_description
1 polymer ?
#
loop_
_entity_poly.entity_id
_entity_poly.type
_entity_poly.pdbx_seq_one_letter_code
_entity_poly.pdbx_strand_id
1 'polypeptide(L)'
;SSTTCSAAGKACFCADADFKIQAQACISTSCTVKEALTTQNITTTICDAPIRDRRIDFVASVVFYVLASLTIILRFTSRFWLSGGIWWRDDIVVFVFFVGLPASPGSWILTRPVHLGLGKDLWIVHSDNITQFLKLHWFFEACYIMAVSLLKICFLLFYLRIFQSQCFRYLVWILVVVNAIVAITFIGLLCVTCRPISYNWTSWDGEHPGTCDGGATVTSLANGGISIVLDLVTLGLPISQIWGLQMETKRKIAVISMMSVGLLVTLISTLRLKSLLKLTRTSNPTLSKLTYGRGLFHAALWSVCELNVGTICLCMPALRLLLMRIFSTLGTKIYNSNVEASGLPVKPKYPNLIPSNRDKGVKKVIPDALHISRKRQYGVEYGRRRLGSSDIVLHLVEIRGSDAV
;
A
#
# COMPACT_ATOMS: atom_id res chain seq x y z
N SER A 1 47.54 27.62 3.50
CA SER A 1 46.41 27.68 2.55
C SER A 1 46.98 27.83 1.15
N SER A 2 46.69 26.86 0.27
CA SER A 2 47.23 26.77 -1.10
C SER A 2 46.15 27.07 -2.14
N THR A 3 45.41 28.16 -1.97
CA THR A 3 44.35 28.55 -2.91
C THR A 3 44.85 29.68 -3.81
N THR A 4 44.88 29.45 -5.12
CA THR A 4 45.24 30.44 -6.16
C THR A 4 44.20 31.56 -6.30
N CYS A 5 43.08 31.48 -5.58
CA CYS A 5 41.95 32.39 -5.68
C CYS A 5 42.11 33.76 -4.97
N SER A 6 43.25 34.09 -4.34
CA SER A 6 43.38 35.33 -3.55
C SER A 6 43.18 36.62 -4.35
N ALA A 7 43.31 36.57 -5.69
CA ALA A 7 43.11 37.70 -6.60
C ALA A 7 41.84 37.61 -7.46
N ALA A 8 41.13 36.48 -7.46
CA ALA A 8 40.06 36.17 -8.42
C ALA A 8 38.62 36.43 -7.92
N GLY A 9 38.49 37.01 -6.72
CA GLY A 9 37.19 37.40 -6.14
C GLY A 9 36.31 36.23 -5.70
N LYS A 10 35.08 36.55 -5.28
CA LYS A 10 34.14 35.63 -4.62
C LYS A 10 33.83 34.36 -5.43
N ALA A 11 33.72 34.47 -6.76
CA ALA A 11 33.36 33.37 -7.63
C ALA A 11 34.41 32.23 -7.65
N CYS A 12 35.70 32.55 -7.51
CA CYS A 12 36.77 31.56 -7.50
C CYS A 12 36.71 30.69 -6.23
N PHE A 13 36.52 31.32 -5.06
CA PHE A 13 36.34 30.59 -3.79
C PHE A 13 35.08 29.71 -3.79
N CYS A 14 34.02 30.14 -4.47
CA CYS A 14 32.80 29.36 -4.63
C CYS A 14 32.94 28.19 -5.61
N ALA A 15 33.94 28.18 -6.51
CA ALA A 15 34.19 27.12 -7.47
C ALA A 15 35.24 26.10 -6.98
N ASP A 16 36.17 26.53 -6.14
CA ASP A 16 37.27 25.71 -5.61
C ASP A 16 36.77 24.59 -4.68
N ALA A 17 37.06 23.34 -5.05
CA ALA A 17 36.67 22.16 -4.28
C ALA A 17 37.56 21.92 -3.06
N ASP A 18 38.85 22.21 -3.16
CA ASP A 18 39.82 21.99 -2.08
C ASP A 18 39.58 23.01 -0.95
N PHE A 19 39.28 24.25 -1.31
CA PHE A 19 38.87 25.26 -0.35
C PHE A 19 37.61 24.84 0.43
N LYS A 20 36.59 24.30 -0.25
CA LYS A 20 35.37 23.81 0.40
C LYS A 20 35.64 22.67 1.37
N ILE A 21 36.51 21.73 1.00
CA ILE A 21 36.89 20.61 1.87
C ILE A 21 37.62 21.12 3.12
N GLN A 22 38.61 22.02 2.95
CA GLN A 22 39.36 22.59 4.06
C GLN A 22 38.49 23.46 4.97
N ALA A 23 37.64 24.32 4.40
CA ALA A 23 36.68 25.13 5.15
C ALA A 23 35.71 24.25 5.95
N GLN A 24 35.21 23.17 5.35
CA GLN A 24 34.31 22.25 6.03
C GLN A 24 34.98 21.47 7.15
N ALA A 25 36.26 21.10 7.00
CA ALA A 25 37.04 20.48 8.08
C ALA A 25 37.22 21.45 9.27
N CYS A 26 37.53 22.73 8.99
CA CYS A 26 37.64 23.78 10.00
C CYS A 26 36.32 24.02 10.74
N ILE A 27 35.22 24.18 10.00
CA ILE A 27 33.87 24.38 10.57
C ILE A 27 33.47 23.20 11.45
N SER A 28 33.78 21.97 11.04
CA SER A 28 33.42 20.77 11.81
C SER A 28 34.16 20.60 13.14
N THR A 29 35.31 21.25 13.28
CA THR A 29 36.17 21.15 14.48
C THR A 29 36.03 22.36 15.39
N SER A 30 35.74 23.53 14.83
CA SER A 30 35.80 24.81 15.56
C SER A 30 34.42 25.44 15.85
N CYS A 31 33.35 24.99 15.17
CA CYS A 31 32.02 25.56 15.32
C CYS A 31 31.03 24.55 15.92
N THR A 32 30.02 25.07 16.62
CA THR A 32 28.85 24.28 17.02
C THR A 32 28.02 23.87 15.80
N VAL A 33 27.15 22.87 15.92
CA VAL A 33 26.33 22.40 14.77
C VAL A 33 25.43 23.51 14.24
N LYS A 34 24.88 24.35 15.12
CA LYS A 34 24.05 25.49 14.73
C LYS A 34 24.85 26.53 13.93
N GLU A 35 26.04 26.87 14.39
CA GLU A 35 26.96 27.78 13.69
C GLU A 35 27.45 27.22 12.36
N ALA A 36 27.67 25.90 12.28
CA ALA A 36 28.01 25.23 11.05
C ALA A 36 26.88 25.33 10.01
N LEU A 37 25.62 25.14 10.44
CA LEU A 37 24.44 25.29 9.58
C LEU A 37 24.24 26.74 9.11
N THR A 38 24.41 27.73 9.99
CA THR A 38 24.27 29.15 9.61
C THR A 38 25.39 29.58 8.67
N THR A 39 26.62 29.14 8.92
CA THR A 39 27.77 29.40 8.05
C THR A 39 27.55 28.77 6.67
N GLN A 40 27.01 27.55 6.61
CA GLN A 40 26.65 26.92 5.34
C GLN A 40 25.58 27.74 4.59
N ASN A 41 24.54 28.22 5.29
CA ASN A 41 23.50 29.05 4.69
C ASN A 41 24.08 30.33 4.09
N ILE A 42 24.85 31.08 4.87
CA ILE A 42 25.51 32.31 4.45
C ILE A 42 26.43 32.04 3.25
N THR A 43 27.25 30.98 3.30
CA THR A 43 28.15 30.62 2.21
C THR A 43 27.37 30.28 0.93
N THR A 44 26.24 29.56 1.04
CA THR A 44 25.40 29.27 -0.13
C THR A 44 24.72 30.50 -0.72
N THR A 45 24.34 31.46 0.13
CA THR A 45 23.78 32.75 -0.32
C THR A 45 24.84 33.61 -0.99
N ILE A 46 26.06 33.68 -0.45
CA ILE A 46 27.18 34.45 -1.02
C ILE A 46 27.60 33.88 -2.39
N CYS A 47 27.51 32.56 -2.55
CA CYS A 47 27.90 31.87 -3.78
C CYS A 47 26.77 31.76 -4.82
N ASP A 48 25.61 32.37 -4.60
CA ASP A 48 24.42 32.27 -5.46
C ASP A 48 24.11 30.82 -5.87
N ALA A 49 24.32 29.88 -4.95
CA ALA A 49 24.08 28.47 -5.23
C ALA A 49 22.57 28.23 -5.37
N PRO A 50 22.12 27.46 -6.39
CA PRO A 50 20.70 27.27 -6.61
C PRO A 50 20.07 26.52 -5.44
N ILE A 51 19.09 27.15 -4.79
CA ILE A 51 18.27 26.53 -3.75
C ILE A 51 17.45 25.43 -4.42
N ARG A 52 17.72 24.18 -4.06
CA ARG A 52 17.01 23.02 -4.62
C ARG A 52 15.76 22.76 -3.81
N ASP A 53 14.61 23.20 -4.30
CA ASP A 53 13.31 22.85 -3.73
C ASP A 53 12.73 21.63 -4.46
N ARG A 54 12.59 20.49 -3.76
CA ARG A 54 12.03 19.25 -4.31
C ARG A 54 10.58 18.98 -3.90
N ARG A 55 9.85 19.99 -3.41
CA ARG A 55 8.42 19.82 -3.04
C ARG A 55 7.57 19.22 -4.16
N ILE A 56 7.91 19.49 -5.43
CA ILE A 56 7.20 18.98 -6.61
C ILE A 56 7.24 17.45 -6.67
N ASP A 57 8.34 16.81 -6.26
CA ASP A 57 8.46 15.34 -6.22
C ASP A 57 7.41 14.73 -5.25
N PHE A 58 7.03 15.47 -4.21
CA PHE A 58 6.04 15.05 -3.23
C PHE A 58 4.60 15.15 -3.78
N VAL A 59 4.32 16.08 -4.70
CA VAL A 59 3.01 16.22 -5.36
C VAL A 59 2.67 14.95 -6.14
N ALA A 60 3.66 14.29 -6.77
CA ALA A 60 3.44 13.02 -7.46
C ALA A 60 2.93 11.91 -6.52
N SER A 61 3.34 11.92 -5.24
CA SER A 61 2.86 10.94 -4.26
C SER A 61 1.40 11.14 -3.86
N VAL A 62 0.85 12.35 -4.02
CA VAL A 62 -0.57 12.65 -3.77
C VAL A 62 -1.46 11.88 -4.73
N VAL A 63 -1.03 11.69 -5.97
CA VAL A 63 -1.78 10.91 -6.98
C VAL A 63 -1.98 9.47 -6.50
N PHE A 64 -0.92 8.81 -6.02
CA PHE A 64 -1.02 7.46 -5.46
C PHE A 64 -1.91 7.39 -4.23
N TYR A 65 -1.89 8.42 -3.38
CA TYR A 65 -2.76 8.51 -2.20
C TYR A 65 -4.24 8.68 -2.57
N VAL A 66 -4.56 9.54 -3.54
CA VAL A 66 -5.93 9.72 -4.04
C VAL A 66 -6.43 8.42 -4.69
N LEU A 67 -5.59 7.74 -5.48
CA LEU A 67 -5.94 6.45 -6.04
C LEU A 67 -6.18 5.40 -4.94
N ALA A 68 -5.31 5.32 -3.94
CA ALA A 68 -5.47 4.39 -2.82
C ALA A 68 -6.76 4.65 -2.03
N SER A 69 -7.06 5.92 -1.71
CA SER A 69 -8.28 6.29 -0.98
C SER A 69 -9.54 5.96 -1.79
N LEU A 70 -9.56 6.25 -3.09
CA LEU A 70 -10.65 5.88 -3.99
C LEU A 70 -10.86 4.36 -4.02
N THR A 71 -9.78 3.57 -4.10
CA THR A 71 -9.90 2.10 -4.12
C THR A 71 -10.45 1.53 -2.80
N ILE A 72 -10.14 2.15 -1.67
CA ILE A 72 -10.70 1.76 -0.36
C ILE A 72 -12.17 2.13 -0.26
N ILE A 73 -12.55 3.34 -0.66
CA ILE A 73 -13.95 3.78 -0.66
C ILE A 73 -14.76 2.84 -1.54
N LEU A 74 -14.25 2.52 -2.73
CA LEU A 74 -14.89 1.59 -3.66
C LEU A 74 -14.97 0.17 -3.10
N ARG A 75 -13.94 -0.29 -2.36
CA ARG A 75 -13.98 -1.57 -1.64
C ARG A 75 -15.07 -1.55 -0.57
N PHE A 76 -15.16 -0.50 0.23
CA PHE A 76 -16.14 -0.38 1.31
C PHE A 76 -17.57 -0.38 0.76
N THR A 77 -17.84 0.45 -0.25
CA THR A 77 -19.15 0.48 -0.92
C THR A 77 -19.46 -0.86 -1.57
N SER A 78 -18.51 -1.52 -2.22
CA SER A 78 -18.74 -2.86 -2.79
C SER A 78 -19.27 -3.85 -1.76
N ARG A 79 -18.70 -3.83 -0.56
CA ARG A 79 -19.01 -4.80 0.48
C ARG A 79 -20.32 -4.49 1.17
N PHE A 80 -20.54 -3.21 1.49
CA PHE A 80 -21.77 -2.74 2.10
C PHE A 80 -22.98 -3.05 1.23
N TRP A 81 -22.88 -2.81 -0.09
CA TRP A 81 -23.99 -2.96 -1.01
C TRP A 81 -24.16 -4.38 -1.57
N LEU A 82 -23.08 -5.17 -1.72
CA LEU A 82 -23.16 -6.50 -2.37
C LEU A 82 -23.06 -7.69 -1.43
N SER A 83 -22.43 -7.57 -0.26
CA SER A 83 -22.08 -8.71 0.60
C SER A 83 -22.81 -8.74 1.94
N GLY A 84 -23.68 -7.76 2.23
CA GLY A 84 -24.64 -7.83 3.35
C GLY A 84 -24.04 -7.83 4.76
N GLY A 85 -22.79 -7.36 4.95
CA GLY A 85 -22.22 -7.25 6.30
C GLY A 85 -20.73 -6.91 6.35
N ILE A 86 -20.33 -6.33 7.49
CA ILE A 86 -18.96 -6.01 7.90
C ILE A 86 -18.37 -7.27 8.55
N TRP A 87 -17.26 -7.78 8.01
CA TRP A 87 -16.60 -8.98 8.53
C TRP A 87 -15.23 -8.58 9.08
N TRP A 88 -15.04 -8.73 10.39
CA TRP A 88 -13.83 -8.35 11.13
C TRP A 88 -12.49 -8.77 10.51
N ARG A 89 -12.46 -9.88 9.75
CA ARG A 89 -11.26 -10.38 9.05
C ARG A 89 -10.88 -9.61 7.79
N ASP A 90 -11.84 -8.97 7.12
CA ASP A 90 -11.62 -8.17 5.88
C ASP A 90 -11.47 -6.67 6.18
N ASP A 91 -11.87 -6.20 7.38
CA ASP A 91 -11.81 -4.79 7.83
C ASP A 91 -10.42 -4.36 8.30
N ILE A 92 -9.51 -5.31 8.54
CA ILE A 92 -8.11 -5.03 8.91
C ILE A 92 -7.46 -4.11 7.86
N VAL A 93 -7.82 -4.23 6.58
CA VAL A 93 -7.31 -3.38 5.48
C VAL A 93 -7.64 -1.90 5.70
N VAL A 94 -8.84 -1.60 6.20
CA VAL A 94 -9.26 -0.23 6.52
C VAL A 94 -8.47 0.27 7.71
N PHE A 95 -8.31 -0.56 8.75
CA PHE A 95 -7.45 -0.24 9.88
C PHE A 95 -6.00 0.04 9.45
N VAL A 96 -5.44 -0.74 8.52
CA VAL A 96 -4.10 -0.51 7.96
C VAL A 96 -4.01 0.85 7.29
N PHE A 97 -5.02 1.23 6.50
CA PHE A 97 -5.04 2.54 5.87
C PHE A 97 -5.10 3.67 6.90
N PHE A 98 -5.94 3.55 7.93
CA PHE A 98 -6.03 4.52 9.03
C PHE A 98 -4.71 4.63 9.80
N VAL A 99 -4.05 3.52 10.09
CA VAL A 99 -2.72 3.48 10.72
C VAL A 99 -1.65 4.09 9.81
N GLY A 100 -1.79 3.96 8.50
CA GLY A 100 -0.92 4.58 7.50
C GLY A 100 -1.22 6.05 7.21
N LEU A 101 -2.36 6.60 7.65
CA LEU A 101 -2.74 8.01 7.40
C LEU A 101 -1.70 9.01 7.91
N PRO A 102 -1.07 8.87 9.09
CA PRO A 102 0.00 9.76 9.51
C PRO A 102 1.25 9.68 8.62
N ALA A 103 1.49 8.52 8.00
CA ALA A 103 2.57 8.36 7.03
C ALA A 103 2.17 8.81 5.61
N SER A 104 0.95 9.35 5.42
CA SER A 104 0.42 9.72 4.10
C SER A 104 0.86 11.12 3.67
N PRO A 105 0.91 11.41 2.35
CA PRO A 105 1.34 12.71 1.88
C PRO A 105 0.33 13.80 2.25
N GLY A 106 -0.95 13.44 2.44
CA GLY A 106 -1.98 14.34 2.97
C GLY A 106 -1.60 14.89 4.34
N SER A 107 -1.18 14.03 5.27
CA SER A 107 -0.65 14.54 6.56
C SER A 107 0.60 15.38 6.35
N TRP A 108 1.57 14.98 5.54
CA TRP A 108 2.84 15.70 5.43
C TRP A 108 2.71 17.08 4.78
N ILE A 109 1.76 17.23 3.85
CA ILE A 109 1.42 18.50 3.21
C ILE A 109 0.58 19.38 4.16
N LEU A 110 -0.37 18.80 4.89
CA LEU A 110 -1.31 19.55 5.75
C LEU A 110 -0.79 19.85 7.16
N THR A 111 0.07 19.01 7.75
CA THR A 111 0.45 19.06 9.18
C THR A 111 1.79 19.73 9.49
N ARG A 112 2.29 20.58 8.59
CA ARG A 112 3.48 21.44 8.74
C ARG A 112 4.87 20.93 8.35
N PRO A 113 5.24 19.64 8.16
CA PRO A 113 6.62 19.26 7.79
C PRO A 113 7.17 19.98 6.55
N VAL A 114 6.35 20.14 5.50
CA VAL A 114 6.69 20.89 4.28
C VAL A 114 6.90 22.38 4.57
N HIS A 115 6.10 22.95 5.49
CA HIS A 115 6.25 24.33 5.95
C HIS A 115 7.44 24.51 6.91
N LEU A 116 7.80 23.47 7.66
CA LEU A 116 8.93 23.40 8.58
C LEU A 116 10.26 23.12 7.87
N GLY A 117 10.26 22.91 6.54
CA GLY A 117 11.49 22.80 5.74
C GLY A 117 11.70 21.49 4.99
N LEU A 118 10.76 20.54 5.03
CA LEU A 118 10.88 19.28 4.28
C LEU A 118 11.04 19.55 2.77
N GLY A 119 12.06 18.94 2.16
CA GLY A 119 12.40 19.11 0.75
C GLY A 119 13.33 20.30 0.44
N LYS A 120 13.67 21.10 1.47
CA LYS A 120 14.75 22.09 1.45
C LYS A 120 15.98 21.53 2.15
N ASP A 121 17.13 22.08 1.81
CA ASP A 121 18.37 21.75 2.48
C ASP A 121 18.36 22.18 3.95
N LEU A 122 18.93 21.36 4.84
CA LEU A 122 18.81 21.50 6.30
C LEU A 122 19.36 22.84 6.82
N TRP A 123 20.32 23.44 6.12
CA TRP A 123 20.94 24.73 6.49
C TRP A 123 20.03 25.95 6.25
N ILE A 124 18.98 25.81 5.43
CA ILE A 124 18.01 26.88 5.17
C ILE A 124 16.94 26.92 6.26
N VAL A 125 16.81 25.83 7.03
CA VAL A 125 15.75 25.64 8.02
C VAL A 125 16.17 26.21 9.37
N HIS A 126 15.27 26.94 10.02
CA HIS A 126 15.50 27.46 11.36
C HIS A 126 15.65 26.31 12.38
N SER A 127 16.56 26.47 13.35
CA SER A 127 16.93 25.43 14.33
C SER A 127 15.73 24.81 15.04
N ASP A 128 14.76 25.63 15.47
CA ASP A 128 13.60 25.15 16.24
C ASP A 128 12.66 24.28 15.39
N ASN A 129 12.61 24.54 14.08
CA ASN A 129 11.81 23.77 13.14
C ASN A 129 12.43 22.39 12.86
N ILE A 130 13.76 22.25 12.99
CA ILE A 130 14.48 20.99 12.78
C ILE A 130 14.07 19.97 13.85
N THR A 131 14.04 20.37 15.13
CA THR A 131 13.65 19.50 16.23
C THR A 131 12.19 19.03 16.09
N GLN A 132 11.27 19.94 15.75
CA GLN A 132 9.87 19.59 15.51
C GLN A 132 9.71 18.62 14.32
N PHE A 133 10.46 18.87 13.25
CA PHE A 133 10.47 18.03 12.06
C PHE A 133 10.95 16.61 12.36
N LEU A 134 12.08 16.46 13.06
CA LEU A 134 12.63 15.15 13.43
C LEU A 134 11.70 14.38 14.37
N LYS A 135 11.02 15.08 15.29
CA LYS A 135 10.02 14.47 16.18
C LYS A 135 8.82 13.91 15.40
N LEU A 136 8.30 14.67 14.43
CA LEU A 136 7.23 14.18 13.54
C LEU A 136 7.71 13.02 12.66
N HIS A 137 8.93 13.11 12.13
CA HIS A 137 9.53 12.06 11.32
C HIS A 137 9.62 10.73 12.08
N TRP A 138 10.11 10.77 13.34
CA TRP A 138 10.19 9.60 14.20
C TRP A 138 8.81 8.93 14.40
N PHE A 139 7.78 9.73 14.65
CA PHE A 139 6.41 9.23 14.77
C PHE A 139 5.90 8.58 13.47
N PHE A 140 6.15 9.22 12.32
CA PHE A 140 5.76 8.68 11.03
C PHE A 140 6.51 7.40 10.64
N GLU A 141 7.78 7.27 11.03
CA GLU A 141 8.55 6.06 10.84
C GLU A 141 7.96 4.88 11.62
N ALA A 142 7.55 5.11 12.88
CA ALA A 142 6.85 4.10 13.68
C ALA A 142 5.52 3.66 13.03
N CYS A 143 4.69 4.63 12.60
CA CYS A 143 3.45 4.34 11.89
C CYS A 143 3.68 3.57 10.59
N TYR A 144 4.73 3.92 9.84
CA TYR A 144 5.09 3.24 8.60
C TYR A 144 5.47 1.77 8.84
N ILE A 145 6.33 1.47 9.83
CA ILE A 145 6.73 0.08 10.14
C ILE A 145 5.49 -0.75 10.48
N MET A 146 4.59 -0.20 11.28
CA MET A 146 3.33 -0.86 11.63
C MET A 146 2.42 -1.06 10.41
N ALA A 147 2.24 -0.02 9.58
CA ALA A 147 1.38 -0.08 8.41
C ALA A 147 1.87 -1.09 7.35
N VAL A 148 3.18 -1.10 7.02
CA VAL A 148 3.75 -2.08 6.07
C VAL A 148 3.59 -3.50 6.60
N SER A 149 3.83 -3.71 7.89
CA SER A 149 3.71 -5.03 8.51
C SER A 149 2.26 -5.52 8.49
N LEU A 150 1.30 -4.64 8.78
CA LEU A 150 -0.12 -4.97 8.70
C LEU A 150 -0.56 -5.23 7.24
N LEU A 151 -0.08 -4.46 6.25
CA LEU A 151 -0.34 -4.73 4.83
C LEU A 151 0.06 -6.17 4.46
N LYS A 152 1.27 -6.58 4.84
CA LYS A 152 1.78 -7.95 4.61
C LYS A 152 0.90 -9.01 5.26
N ILE A 153 0.49 -8.79 6.51
CA ILE A 153 -0.43 -9.70 7.21
C ILE A 153 -1.76 -9.80 6.45
N CYS A 154 -2.33 -8.69 6.00
CA CYS A 154 -3.56 -8.71 5.20
C CYS A 154 -3.42 -9.51 3.89
N PHE A 155 -2.28 -9.38 3.20
CA PHE A 155 -1.99 -10.20 2.00
C PHE A 155 -1.92 -11.68 2.32
N LEU A 156 -1.21 -12.05 3.40
CA LEU A 156 -1.08 -13.44 3.84
C LEU A 156 -2.45 -14.03 4.24
N LEU A 157 -3.27 -13.27 4.99
CA LEU A 157 -4.63 -13.67 5.34
C LEU A 157 -5.52 -13.84 4.11
N PHE A 158 -5.31 -13.02 3.07
CA PHE A 158 -6.00 -13.17 1.80
C PHE A 158 -5.60 -14.47 1.07
N TYR A 159 -4.32 -14.86 1.13
CA TYR A 159 -3.88 -16.14 0.59
C TYR A 159 -4.49 -17.35 1.30
N LEU A 160 -4.67 -17.30 2.62
CA LEU A 160 -5.39 -18.34 3.37
C LEU A 160 -6.85 -18.51 2.91
N ARG A 161 -7.45 -17.48 2.31
CA ARG A 161 -8.82 -17.55 1.77
C ARG A 161 -8.86 -18.20 0.39
N ILE A 162 -7.88 -17.92 -0.46
CA ILE A 162 -7.81 -18.45 -1.83
C ILE A 162 -7.42 -19.93 -1.81
N PHE A 163 -6.35 -20.26 -1.10
CA PHE A 163 -5.75 -21.59 -1.16
C PHE A 163 -6.16 -22.41 0.05
N GLN A 164 -6.70 -23.60 -0.20
CA GLN A 164 -7.20 -24.51 0.85
C GLN A 164 -6.18 -25.60 1.23
N SER A 165 -5.00 -25.63 0.60
CA SER A 165 -3.94 -26.63 0.88
C SER A 165 -3.39 -26.49 2.30
N GLN A 166 -3.34 -27.60 3.06
CA GLN A 166 -2.95 -27.57 4.47
C GLN A 166 -1.48 -27.17 4.67
N CYS A 167 -0.56 -27.71 3.86
CA CYS A 167 0.86 -27.35 3.91
C CYS A 167 1.07 -25.85 3.62
N PHE A 168 0.37 -25.33 2.62
CA PHE A 168 0.41 -23.91 2.27
C PHE A 168 -0.10 -23.02 3.42
N ARG A 169 -1.20 -23.43 4.08
CA ARG A 169 -1.76 -22.67 5.21
C ARG A 169 -0.80 -22.60 6.39
N TYR A 170 -0.06 -23.69 6.66
CA TYR A 170 0.96 -23.72 7.71
C TYR A 170 2.10 -22.73 7.42
N LEU A 171 2.64 -22.76 6.18
CA LEU A 171 3.68 -21.82 5.75
C LEU A 171 3.23 -20.35 5.85
N VAL A 172 1.99 -20.06 5.46
CA VAL A 172 1.43 -18.71 5.53
C VAL A 172 1.30 -18.24 6.99
N TRP A 173 0.85 -19.10 7.91
CA TRP A 173 0.78 -18.74 9.33
C TRP A 173 2.15 -18.49 9.95
N ILE A 174 3.18 -19.29 9.58
CA ILE A 174 4.57 -19.02 9.99
C ILE A 174 4.98 -17.62 9.56
N LEU A 175 4.73 -17.25 8.30
CA LEU A 175 5.10 -15.94 7.79
C LEU A 175 4.36 -14.78 8.46
N VAL A 176 3.09 -14.98 8.84
CA VAL A 176 2.34 -14.00 9.63
C VAL A 176 3.04 -13.76 10.97
N VAL A 177 3.41 -14.83 11.67
CA VAL A 177 4.09 -14.75 12.97
C VAL A 177 5.47 -14.11 12.83
N VAL A 178 6.27 -14.55 11.86
CA VAL A 178 7.61 -13.99 11.60
C VAL A 178 7.52 -12.49 11.31
N ASN A 179 6.60 -12.07 10.43
CA ASN A 179 6.42 -10.66 10.10
C ASN A 179 5.96 -9.83 11.31
N ALA A 180 5.09 -10.37 12.17
CA ALA A 180 4.68 -9.70 13.40
C ALA A 180 5.85 -9.55 14.39
N ILE A 181 6.67 -10.58 14.59
CA ILE A 181 7.86 -10.54 15.45
C ILE A 181 8.85 -9.49 14.94
N VAL A 182 9.12 -9.48 13.63
CA VAL A 182 10.00 -8.50 12.99
C VAL A 182 9.50 -7.08 13.24
N ALA A 183 8.20 -6.83 13.05
CA ALA A 183 7.59 -5.52 13.27
C ALA A 183 7.75 -5.05 14.73
N ILE A 184 7.41 -5.91 15.70
CA ILE A 184 7.52 -5.61 17.13
C ILE A 184 8.97 -5.33 17.51
N THR A 185 9.91 -6.13 16.99
CA THR A 185 11.34 -5.98 17.25
C THR A 185 11.84 -4.62 16.76
N PHE A 186 11.53 -4.23 15.51
CA PHE A 186 12.01 -2.96 14.97
C PHE A 186 11.33 -1.74 15.59
N ILE A 187 10.06 -1.82 15.98
CA ILE A 187 9.40 -0.76 16.75
C ILE A 187 10.04 -0.64 18.13
N GLY A 188 10.30 -1.76 18.81
CA GLY A 188 11.01 -1.78 20.09
C GLY A 188 12.40 -1.15 19.97
N LEU A 189 13.18 -1.55 18.96
CA LEU A 189 14.48 -0.98 18.65
C LEU A 189 14.39 0.53 18.40
N LEU A 190 13.43 1.01 17.61
CA LEU A 190 13.22 2.44 17.36
C LEU A 190 13.02 3.24 18.66
N CYS A 191 12.33 2.65 19.64
CA CYS A 191 12.13 3.25 20.95
C CYS A 191 13.38 3.21 21.84
N VAL A 192 14.20 2.15 21.78
CA VAL A 192 15.35 1.97 22.69
C VAL A 192 16.70 2.43 22.13
N THR A 193 16.77 2.77 20.83
CA THR A 193 18.02 3.12 20.12
C THR A 193 18.76 4.31 20.74
N CYS A 194 18.02 5.26 21.34
CA CYS A 194 18.61 6.41 22.02
C CYS A 194 18.04 6.54 23.44
N ARG A 195 18.91 6.91 24.38
CA ARG A 195 18.55 7.17 25.78
C ARG A 195 18.94 8.60 26.16
N PRO A 196 17.98 9.45 26.60
CA PRO A 196 16.52 9.24 26.60
C PRO A 196 15.93 9.19 25.18
N ILE A 197 14.69 8.70 25.02
CA ILE A 197 14.01 8.59 23.71
C ILE A 197 13.98 9.94 22.98
N SER A 198 13.86 11.03 23.73
CA SER A 198 13.88 12.39 23.20
C SER A 198 15.16 12.74 22.46
N TYR A 199 16.26 12.04 22.76
CA TYR A 199 17.53 12.22 22.09
C TYR A 199 17.47 11.84 20.60
N ASN A 200 16.51 11.01 20.16
CA ASN A 200 16.31 10.72 18.73
C ASN A 200 16.05 11.99 17.88
N TRP A 201 15.37 13.00 18.44
CA TRP A 201 15.05 14.24 17.73
C TRP A 201 15.81 15.46 18.24
N THR A 202 16.58 15.34 19.33
CA THR A 202 17.46 16.40 19.83
C THR A 202 18.94 16.15 19.57
N SER A 203 19.37 14.94 19.16
CA SER A 203 20.80 14.63 18.92
C SER A 203 21.46 15.45 17.80
N TRP A 204 20.66 16.11 16.95
CA TRP A 204 21.17 16.82 15.79
C TRP A 204 22.05 18.01 16.19
N ASP A 205 21.68 18.74 17.26
CA ASP A 205 22.40 19.93 17.75
C ASP A 205 23.66 19.60 18.55
N GLY A 206 23.72 18.41 19.15
CA GLY A 206 24.85 17.97 19.99
C GLY A 206 24.94 18.71 21.34
N GLU A 207 23.92 19.46 21.72
CA GLU A 207 23.88 20.24 22.98
C GLU A 207 23.15 19.47 24.10
N HIS A 208 22.32 18.51 23.73
CA HIS A 208 21.51 17.76 24.68
C HIS A 208 22.25 16.54 25.25
N PRO A 209 22.13 16.24 26.56
CA PRO A 209 22.70 15.04 27.14
C PRO A 209 21.93 13.80 26.67
N GLY A 210 22.65 12.84 26.08
CA GLY A 210 22.09 11.57 25.67
C GLY A 210 23.09 10.75 24.87
N THR A 211 22.84 9.45 24.80
CA THR A 211 23.64 8.52 24.00
C THR A 211 22.71 7.71 23.11
N CYS A 212 23.03 7.68 21.82
CA CYS A 212 22.46 6.70 20.90
C CYS A 212 23.47 5.59 20.72
N ASP A 213 23.00 4.36 20.70
CA ASP A 213 23.82 3.26 20.22
C ASP A 213 24.09 3.57 18.74
N GLY A 214 25.36 3.78 18.35
CA GLY A 214 25.77 4.23 17.01
C GLY A 214 25.32 3.32 15.85
N GLY A 215 24.52 2.29 16.12
CA GLY A 215 23.87 1.40 15.17
C GLY A 215 22.51 1.85 14.65
N ALA A 216 21.96 3.02 15.02
CA ALA A 216 20.63 3.48 14.53
C ALA A 216 20.47 3.32 13.00
N THR A 217 21.46 3.76 12.23
CA THR A 217 21.44 3.65 10.77
C THR A 217 21.59 2.21 10.28
N VAL A 218 22.40 1.39 10.97
CA VAL A 218 22.56 -0.04 10.68
C VAL A 218 21.25 -0.78 10.92
N THR A 219 20.54 -0.44 12.00
CA THR A 219 19.21 -0.98 12.32
C THR A 219 18.19 -0.63 11.26
N SER A 220 18.14 0.63 10.78
CA SER A 220 17.23 1.02 9.70
C SER A 220 17.56 0.32 8.37
N LEU A 221 18.84 0.08 8.07
CA LEU A 221 19.26 -0.71 6.91
C LEU A 221 18.87 -2.18 7.03
N ALA A 222 19.05 -2.77 8.21
CA ALA A 222 18.64 -4.14 8.49
C ALA A 222 17.11 -4.30 8.36
N ASN A 223 16.33 -3.35 8.90
CA ASN A 223 14.88 -3.32 8.73
C ASN A 223 14.48 -3.29 7.26
N GLY A 224 15.08 -2.38 6.47
CA GLY A 224 14.81 -2.28 5.03
C GLY A 224 15.16 -3.56 4.28
N GLY A 225 16.31 -4.19 4.57
CA GLY A 225 16.73 -5.45 3.96
C GLY A 225 15.80 -6.62 4.30
N ILE A 226 15.49 -6.80 5.58
CA ILE A 226 14.58 -7.86 6.05
C ILE A 226 13.18 -7.67 5.46
N SER A 227 12.69 -6.43 5.41
CA SER A 227 11.40 -6.09 4.80
C SER A 227 11.33 -6.58 3.34
N ILE A 228 12.36 -6.31 2.53
CA ILE A 228 12.44 -6.74 1.12
C ILE A 228 12.46 -8.26 1.00
N VAL A 229 13.22 -8.95 1.85
CA VAL A 229 13.24 -10.43 1.86
C VAL A 229 11.84 -10.98 2.15
N LEU A 230 11.16 -10.43 3.16
CA LEU A 230 9.78 -10.83 3.47
C LEU A 230 8.84 -10.56 2.30
N ASP A 231 8.97 -9.43 1.62
CA ASP A 231 8.18 -9.13 0.41
C ASP A 231 8.41 -10.19 -0.67
N LEU A 232 9.66 -10.52 -1.01
CA LEU A 232 9.99 -11.55 -2.01
C LEU A 232 9.45 -12.93 -1.63
N VAL A 233 9.58 -13.32 -0.36
CA VAL A 233 9.04 -14.61 0.14
C VAL A 233 7.52 -14.63 0.02
N THR A 234 6.83 -13.56 0.42
CA THR A 234 5.37 -13.48 0.30
C THR A 234 4.89 -13.53 -1.15
N LEU A 235 5.63 -12.93 -2.10
CA LEU A 235 5.33 -13.00 -3.53
C LEU A 235 5.62 -14.37 -4.15
N GLY A 236 6.63 -15.09 -3.64
CA GLY A 236 6.99 -16.43 -4.12
C GLY A 236 5.95 -17.50 -3.74
N LEU A 237 5.24 -17.33 -2.62
CA LEU A 237 4.24 -18.28 -2.13
C LEU A 237 3.20 -18.69 -3.20
N PRO A 238 2.44 -17.77 -3.82
CA PRO A 238 1.44 -18.15 -4.82
C PRO A 238 2.05 -18.77 -6.09
N ILE A 239 3.28 -18.41 -6.48
CA ILE A 239 3.96 -18.99 -7.66
C ILE A 239 4.08 -20.50 -7.51
N SER A 240 4.53 -20.95 -6.32
CA SER A 240 4.68 -22.38 -6.02
C SER A 240 3.36 -23.14 -6.19
N GLN A 241 2.23 -22.53 -5.82
CA GLN A 241 0.91 -23.16 -5.92
C GLN A 241 0.34 -23.12 -7.34
N ILE A 242 0.62 -22.06 -8.11
CA ILE A 242 0.13 -21.92 -9.50
C ILE A 242 0.76 -22.95 -10.42
N TRP A 243 2.02 -23.34 -10.19
CA TRP A 243 2.70 -24.34 -11.03
C TRP A 243 2.16 -25.76 -10.84
N GLY A 244 1.62 -26.07 -9.66
CA GLY A 244 1.11 -27.40 -9.33
C GLY A 244 -0.39 -27.62 -9.53
N LEU A 245 -1.19 -26.56 -9.69
CA LEU A 245 -2.66 -26.66 -9.56
C LEU A 245 -3.43 -26.09 -10.76
N GLN A 246 -4.31 -26.92 -11.36
CA GLN A 246 -5.21 -26.51 -12.45
C GLN A 246 -6.34 -25.59 -11.93
N MET A 247 -6.02 -24.30 -11.78
CA MET A 247 -6.99 -23.27 -11.42
C MET A 247 -7.75 -22.75 -12.63
N GLU A 248 -9.03 -22.40 -12.42
CA GLU A 248 -9.85 -21.70 -13.41
C GLU A 248 -9.14 -20.42 -13.89
N THR A 249 -9.08 -20.21 -15.21
CA THR A 249 -8.32 -19.12 -15.86
C THR A 249 -8.60 -17.75 -15.25
N LYS A 250 -9.85 -17.49 -14.85
CA LYS A 250 -10.25 -16.22 -14.22
C LYS A 250 -9.59 -16.01 -12.85
N ARG A 251 -9.43 -17.06 -12.03
CA ARG A 251 -8.71 -16.98 -10.74
C ARG A 251 -7.22 -16.84 -10.97
N LYS A 252 -6.67 -17.56 -11.95
CA LYS A 252 -5.26 -17.47 -12.35
C LYS A 252 -4.86 -16.05 -12.74
N ILE A 253 -5.67 -15.38 -13.59
CA ILE A 253 -5.42 -13.99 -14.01
C ILE A 253 -5.39 -13.04 -12.80
N ALA A 254 -6.31 -13.20 -11.84
CA ALA A 254 -6.34 -12.33 -10.65
C ALA A 254 -5.12 -12.50 -9.75
N VAL A 255 -4.65 -13.74 -9.56
CA VAL A 255 -3.44 -13.99 -8.76
C VAL A 255 -2.21 -13.41 -9.48
N ILE A 256 -2.12 -13.58 -10.81
CA ILE A 256 -1.04 -13.00 -11.62
C ILE A 256 -1.05 -11.47 -11.52
N SER A 257 -2.22 -10.81 -11.65
CA SER A 257 -2.29 -9.35 -11.57
C SER A 257 -1.86 -8.81 -10.20
N MET A 258 -2.23 -9.50 -9.11
CA MET A 258 -1.78 -9.13 -7.77
C MET A 258 -0.27 -9.28 -7.62
N MET A 259 0.29 -10.37 -8.17
CA MET A 259 1.72 -10.63 -8.12
C MET A 259 2.53 -9.57 -8.89
N SER A 260 2.03 -9.12 -10.05
CA SER A 260 2.66 -8.04 -10.81
C SER A 260 2.74 -6.74 -10.01
N VAL A 261 1.68 -6.36 -9.31
CA VAL A 261 1.71 -5.15 -8.47
C VAL A 261 2.57 -5.36 -7.23
N GLY A 262 2.57 -6.57 -6.66
CA GLY A 262 3.49 -6.92 -5.58
C GLY A 262 4.97 -6.77 -5.96
N LEU A 263 5.34 -7.13 -7.19
CA LEU A 263 6.69 -6.88 -7.72
C LEU A 263 7.01 -5.37 -7.81
N LEU A 264 6.04 -4.54 -8.19
CA LEU A 264 6.21 -3.08 -8.17
C LEU A 264 6.43 -2.56 -6.74
N VAL A 265 5.72 -3.10 -5.75
CA VAL A 265 5.94 -2.76 -4.33
C VAL A 265 7.36 -3.11 -3.92
N THR A 266 7.85 -4.33 -4.23
CA THR A 266 9.25 -4.70 -3.92
C THR A 266 10.27 -3.78 -4.57
N LEU A 267 10.04 -3.36 -5.81
CA LEU A 267 10.91 -2.41 -6.49
C LEU A 267 10.96 -1.08 -5.73
N ILE A 268 9.80 -0.56 -5.30
CA ILE A 268 9.73 0.66 -4.50
C ILE A 268 10.51 0.48 -3.17
N SER A 269 10.36 -0.66 -2.49
CA SER A 269 11.09 -0.97 -1.25
C SER A 269 12.61 -0.99 -1.46
N THR A 270 13.09 -1.52 -2.60
CA THR A 270 14.54 -1.49 -2.93
C THR A 270 15.06 -0.07 -3.19
N LEU A 271 14.25 0.80 -3.81
CA LEU A 271 14.61 2.21 -4.03
C LEU A 271 14.65 2.99 -2.71
N ARG A 272 13.77 2.66 -1.77
CA ARG A 272 13.82 3.16 -0.38
C ARG A 272 15.14 2.76 0.29
N LEU A 273 15.51 1.48 0.26
CA LEU A 273 16.77 1.00 0.84
C LEU A 273 18.00 1.65 0.19
N LYS A 274 18.00 1.82 -1.14
CA LYS A 274 19.07 2.54 -1.86
C LYS A 274 19.19 3.99 -1.41
N SER A 275 18.08 4.63 -1.04
CA SER A 275 18.06 5.99 -0.52
C SER A 275 18.66 6.06 0.89
N LEU A 276 18.39 5.07 1.73
CA LEU A 276 19.01 4.92 3.06
C LEU A 276 20.50 4.58 2.98
N LEU A 277 20.94 3.73 2.04
CA LEU A 277 22.37 3.41 1.84
C LEU A 277 23.20 4.61 1.39
N LYS A 278 22.59 5.57 0.70
CA LYS A 278 23.28 6.82 0.36
C LYS A 278 23.56 7.70 1.57
N LEU A 279 22.84 7.51 2.68
CA LEU A 279 23.10 8.22 3.94
C LEU A 279 24.38 7.73 4.61
N THR A 280 24.69 6.43 4.53
CA THR A 280 25.86 5.83 5.20
C THR A 280 27.17 5.97 4.43
N ARG A 281 27.12 6.11 3.11
CA ARG A 281 28.33 6.13 2.25
C ARG A 281 29.09 7.46 2.24
N THR A 282 28.68 8.46 3.02
CA THR A 282 29.44 9.71 3.14
C THR A 282 30.43 9.58 4.30
N SER A 283 31.71 9.40 3.96
CA SER A 283 32.85 9.19 4.86
C SER A 283 33.21 10.40 5.75
N ASN A 284 32.42 11.47 5.72
CA ASN A 284 32.62 12.67 6.53
C ASN A 284 31.41 12.86 7.48
N PRO A 285 31.60 12.82 8.81
CA PRO A 285 30.52 12.91 9.81
C PRO A 285 29.75 14.24 9.78
N THR A 286 30.31 15.28 9.17
CA THR A 286 29.67 16.59 8.97
C THR A 286 28.87 16.65 7.68
N LEU A 287 29.34 15.99 6.62
CA LEU A 287 28.67 15.89 5.31
C LEU A 287 27.48 14.91 5.37
N SER A 288 27.55 13.93 6.27
CA SER A 288 26.45 13.02 6.58
C SER A 288 25.27 13.73 7.27
N LYS A 289 25.53 14.70 8.19
CA LYS A 289 24.48 15.55 8.78
C LYS A 289 23.80 16.47 7.76
N LEU A 290 24.54 16.98 6.78
CA LEU A 290 24.00 17.84 5.70
C LEU A 290 23.24 17.03 4.63
N THR A 291 23.70 15.81 4.34
CA THR A 291 23.01 14.88 3.41
C THR A 291 21.81 14.18 4.08
N TYR A 292 21.74 14.23 5.41
CA TYR A 292 20.71 13.59 6.22
C TYR A 292 19.30 14.01 5.79
N GLY A 293 19.03 15.32 5.67
CA GLY A 293 17.73 15.84 5.23
C GLY A 293 17.32 15.36 3.84
N ARG A 294 18.29 15.23 2.91
CA ARG A 294 18.04 14.81 1.52
C ARG A 294 17.70 13.32 1.42
N GLY A 295 18.43 12.45 2.11
CA GLY A 295 18.13 11.02 2.10
C GLY A 295 16.83 10.70 2.85
N LEU A 296 16.53 11.43 3.92
CA LEU A 296 15.27 11.32 4.67
C LEU A 296 14.06 11.66 3.79
N PHE A 297 14.16 12.73 2.99
CA PHE A 297 13.13 13.11 2.02
C PHE A 297 12.83 12.01 1.01
N HIS A 298 13.88 11.46 0.37
CA HIS A 298 13.69 10.39 -0.61
C HIS A 298 13.17 9.11 0.05
N ALA A 299 13.67 8.73 1.23
CA ALA A 299 13.18 7.59 1.97
C ALA A 299 11.69 7.74 2.31
N ALA A 300 11.26 8.91 2.77
CA ALA A 300 9.86 9.20 3.06
C ALA A 300 8.97 9.13 1.81
N LEU A 301 9.41 9.69 0.68
CA LEU A 301 8.67 9.62 -0.58
C LEU A 301 8.44 8.16 -1.01
N TRP A 302 9.48 7.33 -0.96
CA TRP A 302 9.34 5.92 -1.30
C TRP A 302 8.46 5.16 -0.31
N SER A 303 8.54 5.44 0.99
CA SER A 303 7.66 4.87 2.02
C SER A 303 6.18 5.17 1.73
N VAL A 304 5.86 6.41 1.33
CA VAL A 304 4.50 6.82 0.95
C VAL A 304 4.01 6.02 -0.27
N CYS A 305 4.83 5.94 -1.32
CA CYS A 305 4.50 5.19 -2.52
C CYS A 305 4.28 3.71 -2.21
N GLU A 306 5.14 3.11 -1.37
CA GLU A 306 5.05 1.72 -0.96
C GLU A 306 3.72 1.40 -0.27
N LEU A 307 3.33 2.21 0.71
CA LEU A 307 2.06 2.03 1.44
C LEU A 307 0.84 2.17 0.52
N ASN A 308 0.83 3.18 -0.36
CA ASN A 308 -0.30 3.43 -1.25
C ASN A 308 -0.43 2.34 -2.32
N VAL A 309 0.66 1.96 -2.98
CA VAL A 309 0.65 0.89 -4.00
C VAL A 309 0.32 -0.46 -3.37
N GLY A 310 0.85 -0.76 -2.18
CA GLY A 310 0.50 -1.95 -1.41
C GLY A 310 -0.99 -2.00 -1.06
N THR A 311 -1.57 -0.87 -0.65
CA THR A 311 -3.01 -0.74 -0.37
C THR A 311 -3.87 -0.99 -1.61
N ILE A 312 -3.49 -0.40 -2.75
CA ILE A 312 -4.19 -0.62 -4.03
C ILE A 312 -4.15 -2.11 -4.40
N CYS A 313 -2.98 -2.74 -4.31
CA CYS A 313 -2.80 -4.16 -4.58
C CYS A 313 -3.70 -5.04 -3.72
N LEU A 314 -3.86 -4.71 -2.43
CA LEU A 314 -4.71 -5.42 -1.48
C LEU A 314 -6.21 -5.25 -1.78
N CYS A 315 -6.58 -4.14 -2.43
CA CYS A 315 -7.95 -3.86 -2.84
C CYS A 315 -8.34 -4.52 -4.18
N MET A 316 -7.38 -4.92 -5.02
CA MET A 316 -7.62 -5.54 -6.33
C MET A 316 -8.61 -6.73 -6.34
N PRO A 317 -8.57 -7.67 -5.37
CA PRO A 317 -9.53 -8.77 -5.33
C PRO A 317 -10.99 -8.33 -5.22
N ALA A 318 -11.24 -7.29 -4.42
CA ALA A 318 -12.57 -6.74 -4.25
C ALA A 318 -13.01 -5.94 -5.49
N LEU A 319 -12.09 -5.18 -6.08
CA LEU A 319 -12.33 -4.43 -7.31
C LEU A 319 -12.72 -5.35 -8.47
N ARG A 320 -12.13 -6.54 -8.58
CA ARG A 320 -12.50 -7.52 -9.60
C ARG A 320 -13.98 -7.92 -9.53
N LEU A 321 -14.51 -8.14 -8.33
CA LEU A 321 -15.92 -8.53 -8.15
C LEU A 321 -16.86 -7.40 -8.58
N LEU A 322 -16.48 -6.15 -8.31
CA LEU A 322 -17.20 -4.98 -8.79
C LEU A 322 -17.14 -4.84 -10.29
N LEU A 323 -15.94 -4.90 -10.88
CA LEU A 323 -15.75 -4.74 -12.31
C LEU A 323 -16.53 -5.79 -13.08
N MET A 324 -16.51 -7.06 -12.65
CA MET A 324 -17.32 -8.12 -13.27
C MET A 324 -18.82 -7.79 -13.27
N ARG A 325 -19.34 -7.19 -12.20
CA ARG A 325 -20.76 -6.84 -12.09
C ARG A 325 -21.14 -5.58 -12.88
N ILE A 326 -20.24 -4.59 -12.90
CA ILE A 326 -20.39 -3.38 -13.71
C ILE A 326 -20.37 -3.77 -15.20
N PHE A 327 -19.37 -4.54 -15.64
CA PHE A 327 -19.27 -5.01 -17.02
C PHE A 327 -20.40 -5.94 -17.41
N SER A 328 -20.89 -6.82 -16.52
CA SER A 328 -22.07 -7.63 -16.84
C SER A 328 -23.30 -6.76 -17.05
N THR A 329 -23.49 -5.72 -16.22
CA THR A 329 -24.66 -4.82 -16.29
C THR A 329 -24.60 -3.93 -17.53
N LEU A 330 -23.43 -3.38 -17.87
CA LEU A 330 -23.22 -2.63 -19.11
C LEU A 330 -23.35 -3.52 -20.36
N GLY A 331 -22.82 -4.76 -20.32
CA GLY A 331 -22.96 -5.72 -21.41
C GLY A 331 -24.40 -6.09 -21.73
N THR A 332 -25.23 -6.33 -20.70
CA THR A 332 -26.69 -6.51 -20.89
C THR A 332 -27.38 -5.26 -21.40
N LYS A 333 -26.96 -4.06 -20.99
CA LYS A 333 -27.55 -2.81 -21.50
C LYS A 333 -27.24 -2.58 -22.99
N ILE A 334 -26.00 -2.87 -23.43
CA ILE A 334 -25.59 -2.74 -24.83
C ILE A 334 -26.26 -3.80 -25.72
N TYR A 335 -26.44 -5.03 -25.21
CA TYR A 335 -27.20 -6.06 -25.93
C TYR A 335 -28.67 -5.67 -26.11
N ASN A 336 -29.33 -5.18 -25.05
CA ASN A 336 -30.73 -4.76 -25.13
C ASN A 336 -30.92 -3.53 -26.02
N SER A 337 -30.00 -2.56 -26.01
CA SER A 337 -30.09 -1.38 -26.89
C SER A 337 -29.92 -1.73 -28.37
N ASN A 338 -29.11 -2.73 -28.70
CA ASN A 338 -28.95 -3.19 -30.08
C ASN A 338 -30.14 -4.03 -30.57
N VAL A 339 -30.84 -4.73 -29.65
CA VAL A 339 -32.08 -5.47 -29.95
C VAL A 339 -33.27 -4.52 -30.13
N GLU A 340 -33.34 -3.43 -29.37
CA GLU A 340 -34.39 -2.43 -29.49
C GLU A 340 -34.25 -1.57 -30.76
N ALA A 341 -33.01 -1.34 -31.23
CA ALA A 341 -32.73 -0.67 -32.50
C ALA A 341 -33.01 -1.54 -33.76
N SER A 342 -33.22 -2.85 -33.61
CA SER A 342 -33.41 -3.78 -34.73
C SER A 342 -34.85 -4.29 -34.90
N GLY A 343 -35.81 -3.81 -34.10
CA GLY A 343 -37.25 -3.93 -34.37
C GLY A 343 -37.84 -5.35 -34.49
N LEU A 344 -37.08 -6.41 -34.18
CA LEU A 344 -37.52 -7.79 -34.31
C LEU A 344 -37.89 -8.38 -32.95
N PRO A 345 -39.12 -8.90 -32.77
CA PRO A 345 -39.52 -9.51 -31.50
C PRO A 345 -38.77 -10.83 -31.29
N VAL A 346 -37.85 -10.85 -30.32
CA VAL A 346 -37.14 -12.06 -29.90
C VAL A 346 -38.08 -12.91 -29.05
N LYS A 347 -38.67 -13.96 -29.65
CA LYS A 347 -39.29 -15.04 -28.87
C LYS A 347 -38.20 -15.83 -28.14
N PRO A 348 -38.33 -16.10 -26.83
CA PRO A 348 -37.37 -16.93 -26.11
C PRO A 348 -37.35 -18.35 -26.72
N LYS A 349 -36.17 -18.77 -27.20
CA LYS A 349 -35.93 -20.09 -27.78
C LYS A 349 -35.74 -21.08 -26.63
N TYR A 350 -36.81 -21.71 -26.18
CA TYR A 350 -36.70 -22.88 -25.30
C TYR A 350 -36.06 -24.05 -26.10
N PRO A 351 -35.15 -24.83 -25.50
CA PRO A 351 -34.68 -26.05 -26.15
C PRO A 351 -35.87 -27.01 -26.34
N ASN A 352 -35.99 -27.54 -27.55
CA ASN A 352 -37.04 -28.48 -27.93
C ASN A 352 -36.99 -29.72 -27.01
N LEU A 353 -37.94 -29.80 -26.07
CA LEU A 353 -38.26 -31.05 -25.38
C LEU A 353 -39.00 -31.93 -26.38
N ILE A 354 -38.39 -33.06 -26.71
CA ILE A 354 -38.96 -34.16 -27.50
C ILE A 354 -40.26 -34.61 -26.79
N PRO A 355 -41.43 -34.64 -27.45
CA PRO A 355 -42.64 -35.11 -26.79
C PRO A 355 -42.62 -36.64 -26.70
N SER A 356 -42.59 -37.14 -25.46
CA SER A 356 -42.89 -38.54 -25.15
C SER A 356 -44.38 -38.79 -25.33
N ASN A 357 -44.73 -39.64 -26.29
CA ASN A 357 -46.07 -40.18 -26.49
C ASN A 357 -46.53 -40.94 -25.23
N ARG A 358 -47.53 -40.43 -24.51
CA ARG A 358 -48.49 -41.27 -23.78
C ARG A 358 -49.75 -40.51 -23.34
N ASP A 359 -50.87 -41.14 -23.69
CA ASP A 359 -52.19 -41.12 -23.06
C ASP A 359 -53.20 -39.98 -23.34
N LYS A 360 -54.13 -40.39 -24.21
CA LYS A 360 -55.56 -40.08 -24.35
C LYS A 360 -56.21 -39.44 -23.11
N GLY A 361 -56.92 -38.31 -23.31
CA GLY A 361 -58.00 -37.91 -22.42
C GLY A 361 -58.36 -36.42 -22.41
N VAL A 362 -59.53 -36.10 -22.97
CA VAL A 362 -60.41 -34.96 -22.64
C VAL A 362 -59.94 -33.54 -23.04
N LYS A 363 -60.55 -33.03 -24.11
CA LYS A 363 -60.59 -31.59 -24.44
C LYS A 363 -61.43 -30.87 -23.38
N LYS A 364 -60.86 -29.85 -22.72
CA LYS A 364 -61.63 -28.84 -21.99
C LYS A 364 -61.25 -27.46 -22.50
N VAL A 365 -62.18 -26.85 -23.24
CA VAL A 365 -62.15 -25.45 -23.66
C VAL A 365 -62.46 -24.60 -22.43
N ILE A 366 -61.61 -23.62 -22.11
CA ILE A 366 -61.89 -22.56 -21.13
C ILE A 366 -61.48 -21.23 -21.80
N PRO A 367 -62.37 -20.23 -21.89
CA PRO A 367 -62.10 -18.98 -22.59
C PRO A 367 -61.37 -17.96 -21.71
N ASP A 368 -60.83 -16.95 -22.39
CA ASP A 368 -60.01 -15.83 -21.94
C ASP A 368 -60.24 -15.33 -20.49
N ALA A 369 -59.19 -15.38 -19.67
CA ALA A 369 -59.13 -14.61 -18.43
C ALA A 369 -57.68 -14.25 -18.05
N LEU A 370 -57.41 -12.94 -18.08
CA LEU A 370 -56.42 -12.15 -17.33
C LEU A 370 -55.10 -12.85 -16.92
N HIS A 371 -54.01 -12.47 -17.58
CA HIS A 371 -52.65 -12.77 -17.12
C HIS A 371 -52.32 -12.04 -15.80
N ILE A 372 -52.41 -12.76 -14.67
CA ILE A 372 -51.79 -12.34 -13.40
C ILE A 372 -50.42 -13.03 -13.31
N SER A 373 -49.34 -12.25 -13.48
CA SER A 373 -47.96 -12.73 -13.31
C SER A 373 -47.52 -12.60 -11.86
N ARG A 374 -47.31 -13.73 -11.16
CA ARG A 374 -46.77 -13.75 -9.79
C ARG A 374 -45.37 -14.37 -9.79
N LYS A 375 -44.35 -13.61 -9.37
CA LYS A 375 -42.99 -14.14 -9.17
C LYS A 375 -42.93 -14.91 -7.85
N ARG A 376 -42.50 -16.18 -7.87
CA ARG A 376 -42.19 -16.99 -6.69
C ARG A 376 -40.70 -17.33 -6.65
N GLN A 377 -40.09 -17.28 -5.47
CA GLN A 377 -38.72 -17.75 -5.21
C GLN A 377 -38.77 -19.15 -4.61
N TYR A 378 -37.89 -20.04 -5.06
CA TYR A 378 -37.71 -21.39 -4.50
C TYR A 378 -36.29 -21.50 -3.91
N GLY A 379 -36.16 -22.14 -2.75
CA GLY A 379 -34.88 -22.60 -2.22
C GLY A 379 -34.63 -24.04 -2.65
N VAL A 380 -33.39 -24.36 -3.04
CA VAL A 380 -32.98 -25.74 -3.38
C VAL A 380 -32.10 -26.27 -2.27
N GLU A 381 -32.58 -27.30 -1.57
CA GLU A 381 -31.84 -27.98 -0.51
C GLU A 381 -31.24 -29.28 -1.06
N TYR A 382 -29.92 -29.45 -0.95
CA TYR A 382 -29.22 -30.66 -1.42
C TYR A 382 -29.10 -31.67 -0.29
N GLY A 383 -30.02 -32.64 -0.22
CA GLY A 383 -29.92 -33.80 0.67
C GLY A 383 -28.96 -34.86 0.10
N ARG A 384 -27.95 -35.29 0.88
CA ARG A 384 -27.04 -36.37 0.50
C ARG A 384 -27.51 -37.69 1.13
N ARG A 385 -27.86 -38.71 0.31
CA ARG A 385 -27.99 -40.11 0.78
C ARG A 385 -27.29 -41.11 -0.14
N ARG A 386 -26.99 -42.26 0.48
CA ARG A 386 -25.99 -43.28 0.10
C ARG A 386 -26.32 -44.04 -1.19
N LEU A 387 -25.23 -44.59 -1.76
CA LEU A 387 -25.07 -45.35 -2.99
C LEU A 387 -26.25 -46.26 -3.38
N GLY A 388 -26.63 -46.19 -4.66
CA GLY A 388 -27.36 -47.27 -5.33
C GLY A 388 -28.61 -46.90 -6.13
N SER A 389 -28.70 -45.74 -6.80
CA SER A 389 -29.64 -45.51 -7.92
C SER A 389 -29.26 -44.23 -8.66
N SER A 390 -29.30 -44.26 -10.00
CA SER A 390 -28.80 -43.20 -10.90
C SER A 390 -29.84 -42.12 -11.24
N ASP A 391 -30.70 -41.76 -10.30
CA ASP A 391 -31.69 -40.68 -10.48
C ASP A 391 -31.56 -39.62 -9.37
N ILE A 392 -31.24 -38.38 -9.76
CA ILE A 392 -31.21 -37.21 -8.87
C ILE A 392 -32.65 -36.72 -8.71
N VAL A 393 -33.26 -36.97 -7.55
CA VAL A 393 -34.59 -36.45 -7.23
C VAL A 393 -34.46 -35.02 -6.68
N LEU A 394 -34.96 -34.04 -7.43
CA LEU A 394 -35.07 -32.64 -7.02
C LEU A 394 -36.34 -32.45 -6.17
N HIS A 395 -36.18 -32.23 -4.87
CA HIS A 395 -37.26 -31.73 -4.02
C HIS A 395 -37.25 -30.20 -4.02
N LEU A 396 -38.29 -29.59 -4.60
CA LEU A 396 -38.54 -28.16 -4.48
C LEU A 396 -39.40 -27.93 -3.23
N VAL A 397 -38.86 -27.20 -2.26
CA VAL A 397 -39.59 -26.77 -1.06
C VAL A 397 -40.02 -25.32 -1.25
N GLU A 398 -41.32 -25.06 -1.17
CA GLU A 398 -41.88 -23.71 -1.26
C GLU A 398 -41.65 -22.98 0.07
N ILE A 399 -40.81 -21.94 0.06
CA ILE A 399 -40.59 -21.09 1.23
C ILE A 399 -41.75 -20.10 1.29
N ARG A 400 -42.73 -20.36 2.16
CA ARG A 400 -43.84 -19.43 2.42
C ARG A 400 -43.30 -18.25 3.25
N GLY A 401 -43.07 -17.11 2.59
CA GLY A 401 -42.73 -15.86 3.28
C GLY A 401 -43.89 -15.43 4.18
N SER A 402 -43.56 -15.11 5.43
CA SER A 402 -44.47 -14.57 6.44
C SER A 402 -45.10 -13.27 5.93
N ASP A 403 -46.43 -13.23 5.86
CA ASP A 403 -47.17 -11.99 5.69
C ASP A 403 -46.90 -11.10 6.91
N ALA A 404 -46.35 -9.91 6.68
CA ALA A 404 -46.36 -8.83 7.67
C ALA A 404 -47.71 -8.14 7.56
N VAL A 405 -48.46 -8.13 8.67
CA VAL A 405 -49.59 -7.22 8.91
C VAL A 405 -49.05 -5.87 9.32
#